data_AF-A0A958TZQ8-F1
#
_entry.id   AF-A0A958TZQ8-F1
#
_cell.length_a   1.000
_cell.length_b   1.000
_cell.length_c   1.000
_cell.angle_alpha   90.00
_cell.angle_beta   90.00
_cell.angle_gamma   90.00
#
_symmetry.space_group_name_H-M   'P 1'
#
loop_
_entity.id
_entity.type
_entity.pdbx_description
1 polymer ?
#
loop_
_entity_poly.entity_id
_entity_poly.type
_entity_poly.pdbx_seq_one_letter_code
_entity_poly.pdbx_strand_id
1 'polypeptide(L)' 'SVDNIENVSMYNVLGQLVIDNRVNATTSQVDISGLSTGTYIMKVSVNGQIGTYRVLKQ' A
#
# COMPACT_ATOMS: atom_id res chain seq x y z
N SER A 1 8.72 9.52 -18.69
CA SER A 1 9.34 9.66 -17.37
C SER A 1 8.69 8.64 -16.44
N VAL A 2 9.37 8.20 -15.38
CA VAL A 2 8.72 7.42 -14.31
C VAL A 2 8.23 8.42 -13.26
N ASP A 3 6.98 8.28 -12.85
CA ASP A 3 6.34 9.16 -11.86
C ASP A 3 6.60 8.69 -10.43
N ASN A 4 6.57 9.62 -9.48
CA ASN A 4 6.75 9.30 -8.06
C ASN A 4 5.50 8.62 -7.50
N ILE A 5 5.74 7.64 -6.63
CA ILE A 5 4.73 7.13 -5.71
C ILE A 5 4.46 8.21 -4.67
N GLU A 6 3.21 8.63 -4.57
CA GLU A 6 2.76 9.64 -3.62
C GLU A 6 2.48 8.98 -2.26
N ASN A 7 1.71 7.90 -2.28
CA ASN A 7 1.25 7.20 -1.09
C ASN A 7 1.07 5.69 -1.34
N VAL A 8 1.37 4.90 -0.32
CA VAL A 8 0.98 3.50 -0.21
C VAL A 8 0.19 3.33 1.07
N SER A 9 -1.06 2.90 0.95
CA SER A 9 -1.90 2.54 2.09
C SER A 9 -2.34 1.09 2.01
N MET A 10 -2.50 0.43 3.15
CA MET A 10 -3.08 -0.91 3.22
C MET A 10 -4.22 -0.98 4.21
N TYR A 11 -5.22 -1.77 3.84
CA TYR A 11 -6.43 -2.00 4.61
C TYR A 11 -6.62 -3.50 4.82
N ASN A 12 -7.13 -3.90 5.97
CA ASN A 12 -7.64 -5.27 6.13
C ASN A 12 -9.01 -5.41 5.44
N VAL A 13 -9.55 -6.63 5.37
CA VAL A 13 -10.85 -6.91 4.72
C VAL A 13 -12.04 -6.21 5.38
N LEU A 14 -11.90 -5.73 6.63
CA LEU A 14 -12.93 -4.95 7.32
C LEU A 14 -12.89 -3.47 6.94
N GLY A 15 -11.93 -3.05 6.11
CA GLY A 15 -11.75 -1.65 5.69
C GLY A 15 -10.97 -0.80 6.69
N GLN A 16 -10.36 -1.39 7.72
CA GLN A 16 -9.51 -0.65 8.66
C GLN A 16 -8.16 -0.38 8.00
N LEU A 17 -7.70 0.87 8.06
CA LEU A 17 -6.37 1.29 7.62
C LEU A 17 -5.31 0.73 8.59
N VAL A 18 -4.37 -0.05 8.07
CA VAL A 18 -3.30 -0.68 8.87
C VAL A 18 -1.92 -0.12 8.57
N ILE A 19 -1.70 0.41 7.35
CA ILE A 19 -0.47 1.10 6.94
C ILE A 19 -0.83 2.33 6.12
N ASP A 20 -0.15 3.45 6.37
CA ASP A 20 -0.22 4.67 5.59
C ASP A 20 1.18 5.29 5.46
N ASN A 21 1.79 5.16 4.27
CA ASN A 21 3.16 5.57 4.00
C ASN A 21 3.19 6.59 2.85
N ARG A 22 3.67 7.80 3.14
CA ARG A 22 4.02 8.80 2.10
C ARG A 22 5.43 8.52 1.60
N VAL A 23 5.61 8.42 0.28
CA VAL A 23 6.87 7.95 -0.33
C VAL A 23 7.62 9.07 -1.02
N ASN A 24 6.98 9.76 -1.98
CA ASN A 24 7.61 10.75 -2.88
C ASN A 24 8.91 10.26 -3.55
N ALA A 25 8.90 9.03 -4.05
CA ALA A 25 9.99 8.41 -4.78
C ALA A 25 9.45 7.40 -5.79
N THR A 26 10.26 7.03 -6.78
CA THR A 26 9.88 6.03 -7.79
C THR A 26 9.86 4.59 -7.25
N THR A 27 10.39 4.36 -6.05
CA THR A 27 10.41 3.07 -5.36
C THR A 27 10.19 3.26 -3.85
N SER A 28 9.63 2.24 -3.19
CA SER A 28 9.50 2.18 -1.73
C SER A 28 9.56 0.74 -1.26
N GLN A 29 10.09 0.54 -0.06
CA GLN A 29 9.89 -0.69 0.70
C GLN A 29 8.86 -0.42 1.80
N VAL A 30 7.91 -1.33 1.97
CA VAL A 30 6.89 -1.27 3.02
C VAL A 30 7.05 -2.50 3.89
N ASP A 31 7.36 -2.30 5.17
CA ASP A 31 7.44 -3.39 6.13
C ASP A 31 6.03 -3.83 6.54
N ILE A 32 5.73 -5.10 6.30
CA ILE A 32 4.45 -5.74 6.63
C ILE A 32 4.60 -6.85 7.67
N SER A 33 5.80 -7.00 8.24
CA SER A 33 6.11 -8.08 9.20
C SER A 33 5.21 -8.05 10.43
N GLY A 34 4.77 -6.87 10.85
CA GLY A 34 3.85 -6.68 11.98
C GLY A 34 2.38 -7.01 11.68
N LEU A 35 2.01 -7.28 10.42
CA LEU A 35 0.63 -7.65 10.06
C LEU A 35 0.38 -9.14 10.29
N SER A 36 -0.78 -9.46 10.85
CA SER A 36 -1.24 -10.85 10.96
C SER A 36 -1.46 -11.49 9.59
N THR A 37 -1.32 -12.81 9.53
CA THR A 37 -1.70 -13.63 8.38
C THR A 37 -3.13 -13.33 7.95
N GLY A 38 -3.35 -13.11 6.65
CA GLY A 38 -4.64 -12.71 6.14
C GLY A 38 -4.57 -12.00 4.78
N THR A 39 -5.73 -11.53 4.33
CA THR A 39 -5.87 -10.76 3.08
C THR A 39 -5.96 -9.27 3.38
N TYR A 40 -5.25 -8.47 2.58
CA TYR A 40 -5.22 -7.03 2.64
C TYR A 40 -5.46 -6.42 1.27
N ILE A 41 -5.94 -5.18 1.26
CA ILE A 41 -6.07 -4.35 0.06
C ILE A 41 -5.04 -3.23 0.15
N MET A 42 -4.10 -3.22 -0.78
CA MET A 42 -3.12 -2.15 -0.94
C MET A 42 -3.60 -1.15 -1.97
N LYS A 43 -3.56 0.13 -1.64
CA LYS A 43 -3.79 1.24 -2.55
C LYS A 43 -2.48 2.00 -2.76
N VAL A 44 -2.14 2.27 -4.01
CA VAL A 44 -0.95 3.04 -4.39
C VAL A 44 -1.41 4.25 -5.19
N SER A 45 -1.03 5.44 -4.76
CA SER A 45 -1.31 6.70 -5.48
C SER A 45 -0.08 7.16 -6.26
N VAL A 46 -0.24 7.42 -7.56
CA VAL A 46 0.79 7.96 -8.46
C VAL A 46 0.11 8.97 -9.38
N ASN A 47 0.57 10.23 -9.38
CA ASN A 47 -0.03 11.32 -10.14
C ASN A 47 -1.56 11.44 -9.92
N GLY A 48 -2.00 11.34 -8.66
CA GLY A 48 -3.42 11.36 -8.27
C GLY A 48 -4.26 10.15 -8.73
N GLN A 49 -3.67 9.17 -9.42
CA GLN A 49 -4.34 7.93 -9.83
C GLN A 49 -4.09 6.82 -8.81
N ILE A 50 -5.14 6.05 -8.51
CA ILE A 50 -5.08 4.98 -7.50
C ILE A 50 -5.06 3.61 -8.17
N GLY A 51 -3.95 2.89 -8.01
CA GLY A 51 -3.87 1.45 -8.25
C GLY A 51 -4.28 0.68 -7.00
N THR A 52 -5.07 -0.39 -7.16
CA THR A 52 -5.51 -1.24 -6.04
C THR A 52 -5.05 -2.68 -6.26
N TYR A 53 -4.47 -3.29 -5.24
CA TYR A 53 -3.89 -4.63 -5.29
C TYR A 53 -4.34 -5.45 -4.08
N ARG A 54 -4.63 -6.74 -4.29
CA ARG A 54 -4.88 -7.68 -3.20
C ARG A 54 -3.57 -8.30 -2.76
N VAL A 55 -3.28 -8.27 -1.47
CA VAL A 55 -2.10 -8.86 -0.84
C VAL A 55 -2.53 -10.00 0.06
N LEU A 56 -1.91 -11.18 -0.09
CA LEU A 56 -2.11 -12.32 0.80
C LEU A 56 -0.84 -12.50 1.64
N LYS A 57 -0.95 -12.29 2.95
CA LYS A 57 0.13 -12.53 3.92
C LYS A 57 -0.05 -13.92 4.51
N GLN A 58 0.98 -14.76 4.40
CA GLN A 58 1.07 -16.09 5.00
C GLN A 58 1.85 -16.05 6.31
#